data_AF-A0A960W7G9-F1
#
_entry.id   AF-A0A960W7G9-F1
#
_cell.length_a   1.000
_cell.length_b   1.000
_cell.length_c   1.000
_cell.angle_alpha   90.00
_cell.angle_beta   90.00
_cell.angle_gamma   90.00
#
_symmetry.space_group_name_H-M   'P 1'
#
loop_
_entity.id
_entity.type
_entity.pdbx_description
1 polymer ?
#
loop_
_entity_poly.entity_id
_entity_poly.type
_entity_poly.pdbx_seq_one_letter_code
_entity_poly.pdbx_strand_id
1 'polypeptide(L)' 'NPALLLGISFFTLGFVFYCYVLSRANLSVAYPIITSVGYMLVIIVSWLYLRETIVLPQLVGFALIMTGVWLVAK' A
#
# COMPACT_ATOMS: atom_id res chain seq x y z
N ASN A 1 7.07 0.42 -24.98
CA ASN A 1 7.24 1.42 -23.91
C ASN A 1 7.72 0.69 -22.66
N PRO A 2 9.01 0.81 -22.28
CA PRO A 2 9.60 0.03 -21.18
C PRO A 2 8.93 0.29 -19.82
N ALA A 3 8.39 1.50 -19.58
CA ALA A 3 7.65 1.81 -18.36
C ALA A 3 6.34 1.00 -18.23
N LEU A 4 5.69 0.69 -19.36
CA LEU A 4 4.46 -0.11 -19.38
C LEU A 4 4.74 -1.56 -18.97
N LEU A 5 5.81 -2.16 -19.49
CA LEU A 5 6.22 -3.52 -19.11
C LEU A 5 6.56 -3.61 -17.63
N LEU A 6 7.28 -2.62 -17.11
CA LEU A 6 7.61 -2.55 -15.68
C LEU A 6 6.34 -2.44 -14.81
N GLY A 7 5.39 -1.59 -15.22
CA GLY A 7 4.10 -1.46 -14.53
C GLY A 7 3.29 -2.75 -14.54
N ILE A 8 3.26 -3.47 -15.67
CA ILE A 8 2.60 -4.78 -15.78
C ILE A 8 3.26 -5.79 -14.84
N SER A 9 4.59 -5.86 -14.80
CA SER A 9 5.32 -6.77 -13.89
C SER A 9 5.01 -6.48 -12.42
N PHE A 10 5.00 -5.21 -12.01
CA PHE A 10 4.64 -4.80 -10.65
C PHE A 10 3.19 -5.12 -10.32
N PHE A 11 2.27 -4.93 -11.27
CA PHE A 11 0.87 -5.26 -11.09
C PHE A 11 0.66 -6.77 -10.91
N THR A 12 1.29 -7.60 -11.75
CA THR A 12 1.23 -9.06 -11.62
C THR A 12 1.82 -9.54 -10.30
N LEU A 13 2.97 -8.99 -9.88
CA LEU A 13 3.56 -9.31 -8.58
C LEU A 13 2.62 -8.94 -7.41
N GLY A 14 2.06 -7.73 -7.43
CA GLY A 14 1.11 -7.28 -6.43
C GLY A 14 -0.14 -8.17 -6.35
N PHE A 15 -0.65 -8.60 -7.50
CA PHE A 15 -1.77 -9.53 -7.59
C PHE A 15 -1.45 -10.92 -7.02
N VAL A 16 -0.27 -11.46 -7.30
CA VAL A 16 0.17 -12.75 -6.74
C VAL A 16 0.31 -12.67 -5.22
N PHE A 17 0.92 -11.60 -4.69
CA PHE A 17 1.00 -11.37 -3.25
C PHE A 17 -0.39 -11.22 -2.62
N TYR A 18 -1.30 -10.51 -3.28
CA TYR A 18 -2.68 -10.37 -2.83
C TYR A 18 -3.36 -11.74 -2.69
N CYS A 19 -3.31 -12.58 -3.73
CA CYS A 19 -3.86 -13.94 -3.69
C CYS A 19 -3.20 -14.81 -2.62
N TYR A 20 -1.88 -14.69 -2.43
CA TYR A 20 -1.14 -15.44 -1.42
C TYR A 20 -1.57 -15.09 0.00
N VAL A 21 -1.71 -13.80 0.32
CA VAL A 21 -2.17 -13.35 1.65
C VAL A 21 -3.61 -13.78 1.89
N LEU A 22 -4.49 -13.67 0.88
CA LEU A 22 -5.87 -14.15 0.97
C LEU A 22 -5.97 -15.65 1.28
N SER A 23 -5.03 -16.45 0.79
CA SER A 23 -4.98 -17.89 1.06
C SER A 23 -4.54 -18.25 2.48
N ARG A 24 -3.97 -17.31 3.24
CA ARG A 24 -3.31 -17.56 4.53
C ARG A 24 -3.94 -16.80 5.70
N ALA A 25 -4.73 -15.77 5.46
CA ALA A 25 -5.29 -14.89 6.47
C ALA A 25 -6.80 -14.69 6.29
N ASN A 26 -7.49 -14.36 7.39
CA ASN A 26 -8.91 -13.98 7.32
C ASN A 26 -9.07 -12.73 6.44
N LEU A 27 -10.03 -12.78 5.52
CA LEU A 27 -10.31 -11.70 4.55
C LEU A 27 -10.41 -10.32 5.22
N SER A 28 -11.02 -10.25 6.40
CA SER A 28 -11.19 -9.00 7.16
C SER A 28 -9.87 -8.35 7.63
N VAL A 29 -8.79 -9.12 7.76
CA VAL A 29 -7.47 -8.64 8.21
C VAL A 29 -6.49 -8.51 7.04
N ALA A 30 -6.59 -9.40 6.06
CA ALA A 30 -5.77 -9.37 4.85
C ALA A 30 -5.94 -8.05 4.07
N TYR A 31 -7.18 -7.61 3.87
CA TYR A 31 -7.50 -6.43 3.06
C TYR A 31 -6.87 -5.14 3.61
N PRO A 32 -7.07 -4.76 4.89
CA PRO A 32 -6.50 -3.56 5.48
C PRO A 32 -4.96 -3.54 5.45
N ILE A 33 -4.31 -4.70 5.64
CA ILE A 33 -2.85 -4.80 5.62
C ILE A 33 -2.31 -4.53 4.22
N ILE A 34 -2.90 -5.12 3.18
CA ILE A 34 -2.41 -4.96 1.81
C ILE A 34 -2.63 -3.53 1.32
N THR A 35 -3.79 -2.93 1.59
CA THR A 35 -4.08 -1.55 1.17
C THR A 35 -3.20 -0.53 1.89
N SER A 36 -2.92 -0.71 3.18
CA SER A 36 -2.03 0.20 3.93
C SER A 36 -0.57 0.14 3.46
N VAL A 37 -0.05 -1.06 3.20
CA VAL A 37 1.31 -1.24 2.65
C VAL A 37 1.44 -0.63 1.26
N GLY A 38 0.43 -0.86 0.41
CA GLY A 38 0.38 -0.25 -0.93
C GLY A 38 0.35 1.28 -0.86
N TYR A 39 -0.45 1.83 0.04
CA TYR A 39 -0.53 3.29 0.24
C TYR A 39 0.78 3.88 0.74
N MET A 40 1.44 3.21 1.70
CA MET A 40 2.74 3.63 2.22
C MET A 40 3.83 3.61 1.14
N LEU A 41 3.85 2.57 0.29
CA LEU A 41 4.74 2.50 -0.86
C LEU A 41 4.50 3.64 -1.85
N VAL A 42 3.24 3.96 -2.17
CA VAL A 42 2.91 5.07 -3.07
C VAL A 42 3.43 6.40 -2.52
N ILE A 43 3.27 6.66 -1.22
CA ILE A 43 3.74 7.91 -0.59
C ILE A 43 5.27 7.99 -0.64
N ILE A 44 5.97 6.92 -0.31
CA ILE A 44 7.44 6.88 -0.35
C ILE A 44 7.93 7.13 -1.78
N VAL A 45 7.30 6.49 -2.78
CA VAL A 45 7.65 6.67 -4.19
C VAL A 45 7.30 8.08 -4.67
N SER A 46 6.15 8.64 -4.31
CA SER A 46 5.77 10.02 -4.62
C SER A 46 6.73 11.04 -4.01
N TRP A 47 7.13 10.84 -2.76
CA TRP A 47 8.10 11.70 -2.10
C TRP A 47 9.49 11.62 -2.75
N LEU A 48 9.96 10.42 -3.07
CA LEU A 48 11.31 10.20 -3.58
C LEU A 48 11.46 10.55 -5.08
N TYR A 49 10.44 10.23 -5.88
CA TYR A 49 10.48 10.32 -7.33
C TYR A 49 9.76 11.57 -7.88
N LEU A 50 8.61 11.95 -7.31
CA LEU A 50 7.88 13.16 -7.70
C LEU A 50 8.28 14.39 -6.88
N ARG A 51 9.09 14.23 -5.81
CA ARG A 51 9.49 15.29 -4.87
C ARG A 51 8.31 16.07 -4.29
N GLU A 52 7.18 15.39 -4.10
CA GLU A 52 6.01 16.02 -3.50
C GLU A 52 6.30 16.40 -2.05
N THR A 53 6.01 17.65 -1.68
CA THR A 53 6.10 18.10 -0.29
C THR A 53 4.94 17.51 0.50
N ILE A 54 5.25 16.55 1.37
CA ILE A 54 4.28 16.00 2.31
C ILE A 54 3.90 17.09 3.33
N VAL A 55 2.63 17.45 3.34
CA VAL A 55 2.11 18.51 4.21
C VAL A 55 1.67 17.90 5.54
N LEU A 56 1.79 18.64 6.66
CA LEU A 56 1.43 18.17 8.01
C LEU A 56 0.06 17.44 8.11
N PRO A 57 -1.03 17.92 7.47
CA PRO A 57 -2.32 17.24 7.49
C PRO A 57 -2.30 15.83 6.85
N GLN A 58 -1.49 15.62 5.80
CA GLN A 58 -1.35 14.31 5.17
C GLN A 58 -0.65 13.33 6.11
N LEU A 59 0.36 13.81 6.85
CA LEU A 59 1.06 13.00 7.84
C LEU A 59 0.11 12.52 8.96
N VAL A 60 -0.76 13.40 9.44
CA VAL A 60 -1.80 13.05 10.43
C VAL A 60 -2.81 12.05 9.85
N GLY A 61 -3.22 12.25 8.60
CA GLY A 61 -4.06 11.28 7.88
C GLY A 61 -3.41 9.90 7.77
N PHE A 62 -2.12 9.84 7.45
CA PHE A 62 -1.37 8.57 7.40
C PHE A 62 -1.31 7.88 8.76
N ALA A 63 -1.05 8.64 9.82
CA ALA A 63 -1.05 8.10 11.18
C ALA A 63 -2.43 7.49 11.53
N LEU A 64 -3.53 8.16 11.19
CA LEU A 64 -4.89 7.68 11.43
C LEU A 64 -5.25 6.43 10.61
N ILE A 65 -4.81 6.35 9.35
CA ILE A 65 -5.03 5.17 8.52
C ILE A 65 -4.26 3.98 9.10
N MET A 66 -2.99 4.19 9.48
CA MET A 66 -2.15 3.15 10.06
C MET A 66 -2.72 2.63 11.39
N THR A 67 -3.19 3.52 12.27
CA THR A 67 -3.82 3.10 13.53
C THR A 67 -5.14 2.38 13.30
N GLY A 68 -5.97 2.84 12.35
CA GLY A 68 -7.21 2.17 11.98
C GLY A 68 -6.96 0.75 11.45
N VAL A 69 -5.96 0.58 10.59
CA VAL A 69 -5.57 -0.73 10.06
C VAL A 69 -5.05 -1.66 11.15
N TRP A 70 -4.22 -1.13 12.06
CA TRP A 70 -3.73 -1.90 13.20
C TRP A 70 -4.85 -2.39 14.11
N LEU A 71 -5.86 -1.55 14.35
CA LEU A 71 -7.03 -1.92 15.15
C LEU A 71 -7.84 -3.05 14.49
N VAL A 72 -8.00 -3.02 13.16
CA VAL A 72 -8.72 -4.07 12.41
C VAL A 72 -7.93 -5.38 12.35
N ALA A 73 -6.59 -5.30 12.36
CA ALA A 73 -5.71 -6.46 12.33
C ALA A 73 -5.53 -7.16 13.68
N LYS A 74 -5.92 -6.50 14.79
CA LYS A 74 -5.87 -7.01 16.16
C LYS A 74 -7.08 -7.89 16.46
#